data_AF-A0A0J1B5V1-F1
#
_entry.id   AF-A0A0J1B5V1-F1
#
_cell.length_a   1.000
_cell.length_b   1.000
_cell.length_c   1.000
_cell.angle_alpha   90.00
_cell.angle_beta   90.00
_cell.angle_gamma   90.00
#
_symmetry.space_group_name_H-M   'P 1'
#
loop_
_entity.id
_entity.type
_entity.pdbx_description
1 polymer ?
#
loop_
_entity_poly.entity_id
_entity_poly.type
_entity_poly.pdbx_seq_one_letter_code
_entity_poly.pdbx_strand_id
1 'polypeptide(L)'
;MIMYWTEKKTEFWLTHKSRTLTDRLGNAIVVEQSLLFWGQYDFLVEGGHFTAAQLIEFGHDTVKEFSLPFTLGLQDAVAHLFIAFSEDEESRDQ
;
A
#
# COMPACT_ATOMS: atom_id res chain seq x y z
N MET A 1 -12.83 -1.71 -15.93
CA MET A 1 -13.67 -0.50 -15.68
C MET A 1 -12.84 0.75 -15.99
N ILE A 2 -13.27 1.69 -16.85
CA ILE A 2 -12.43 2.87 -17.19
C ILE A 2 -12.40 3.84 -16.00
N MET A 3 -11.23 4.00 -15.37
CA MET A 3 -11.06 4.95 -14.28
C MET A 3 -10.95 6.38 -14.84
N TYR A 4 -12.01 7.18 -14.68
CA TYR A 4 -11.99 8.60 -15.07
C TYR A 4 -11.18 9.42 -14.07
N TRP A 5 -10.08 10.00 -14.54
CA TRP A 5 -9.23 10.93 -13.80
C TRP A 5 -9.84 12.33 -13.87
N THR A 6 -10.13 12.92 -12.71
CA THR A 6 -10.53 14.32 -12.58
C THR A 6 -9.61 15.01 -11.59
N GLU A 7 -9.37 16.30 -11.75
CA GLU A 7 -8.54 17.10 -10.83
C GLU A 7 -8.98 16.92 -9.39
N LYS A 8 -10.28 17.09 -9.11
CA LYS A 8 -10.87 16.88 -7.78
C LYS A 8 -10.61 15.50 -7.20
N LYS A 9 -10.62 14.45 -8.03
CA LYS A 9 -10.35 13.07 -7.57
C LYS A 9 -8.86 12.86 -7.29
N THR A 10 -7.99 13.40 -8.14
CA THR A 10 -6.54 13.38 -7.95
C THR A 10 -6.15 14.12 -6.68
N GLU A 11 -6.67 15.33 -6.44
CA GLU A 11 -6.42 16.11 -5.21
C GLU A 11 -6.87 15.34 -3.96
N PHE A 12 -8.04 14.72 -4.01
CA PHE A 12 -8.52 13.87 -2.92
C PHE A 12 -7.55 12.72 -2.64
N TRP A 13 -7.14 11.99 -3.67
CA TRP A 13 -6.19 10.88 -3.54
C TRP A 13 -4.81 11.28 -3.02
N LEU A 14 -4.34 12.49 -3.35
CA LEU A 14 -3.06 13.04 -2.89
C LEU A 14 -3.14 13.64 -1.48
N THR A 15 -4.31 13.68 -0.85
CA THR A 15 -4.45 14.13 0.54
C THR A 15 -3.63 13.22 1.46
N HIS A 16 -2.85 13.81 2.37
CA HIS A 16 -1.98 13.07 3.28
C HIS A 16 -2.76 12.60 4.50
N LYS A 17 -2.44 11.39 4.97
CA LYS A 17 -2.97 10.80 6.20
C LYS A 17 -1.84 10.06 6.91
N SER A 18 -1.70 10.31 8.19
CA SER A 18 -0.78 9.56 9.05
C SER A 18 -1.51 8.40 9.73
N ARG A 19 -0.90 7.23 9.77
CA ARG A 19 -1.38 6.06 10.53
C ARG A 19 -0.23 5.42 11.28
N THR A 20 -0.54 4.84 12.43
CA THR A 20 0.40 4.01 13.18
C THR A 20 0.21 2.55 12.79
N LEU A 21 1.26 1.94 12.27
CA LEU A 21 1.33 0.53 11.95
C LEU A 21 2.08 -0.20 13.07
N THR A 22 1.71 -1.45 13.34
CA THR A 22 2.38 -2.26 14.36
C THR A 22 3.06 -3.45 13.68
N ASP A 23 4.36 -3.59 13.86
CA ASP A 23 5.12 -4.72 13.32
C ASP A 23 4.85 -6.02 14.11
N ARG A 24 5.43 -7.14 13.66
CA ARG A 24 5.29 -8.44 14.32
C ARG A 24 5.88 -8.49 15.75
N LEU A 25 6.77 -7.57 16.10
CA LEU A 25 7.40 -7.47 17.41
C LEU A 25 6.61 -6.54 18.34
N GLY A 26 5.53 -5.91 17.85
CA GLY A 26 4.72 -4.95 18.59
C GLY A 26 5.24 -3.51 18.53
N ASN A 27 6.25 -3.22 17.70
CA ASN A 27 6.76 -1.86 17.55
C ASN A 27 5.81 -1.02 16.72
N ALA A 28 5.51 0.19 17.21
CA ALA A 28 4.72 1.18 16.50
C ALA A 28 5.57 1.97 15.50
N ILE A 29 5.14 2.02 14.25
CA ILE A 29 5.76 2.78 13.16
C ILE A 29 4.73 3.78 12.65
N VAL A 30 5.05 5.08 12.75
CA VAL A 30 4.20 6.13 12.20
C VAL A 30 4.54 6.31 10.72
N VAL A 31 3.53 6.13 9.86
CA VAL A 31 3.66 6.27 8.41
C VAL A 31 2.73 7.39 7.96
N GLU A 32 3.28 8.39 7.31
CA GLU A 32 2.53 9.46 6.64
C GLU A 32 2.59 9.24 5.13
N GLN A 33 1.42 9.06 4.53
CA GLN A 33 1.28 8.74 3.11
C GLN A 33 -0.06 9.26 2.54
N SER A 34 -0.18 9.25 1.21
CA SER A 34 -1.39 9.69 0.51
C SER A 34 -2.60 8.77 0.74
N LEU A 35 -3.82 9.27 0.55
CA LEU A 35 -5.04 8.46 0.57
C LEU A 35 -5.04 7.38 -0.51
N LEU A 36 -4.38 7.61 -1.65
CA LEU A 36 -4.20 6.58 -2.68
C LEU A 36 -3.42 5.38 -2.14
N PHE A 37 -2.26 5.63 -1.53
CA PHE A 37 -1.47 4.58 -0.90
C PHE A 37 -2.29 3.82 0.14
N TRP A 38 -3.01 4.54 1.00
CA TRP A 38 -3.83 3.89 2.01
C TRP A 38 -4.96 3.06 1.42
N GLY A 39 -5.55 3.48 0.30
CA GLY A 39 -6.54 2.68 -0.40
C GLY A 39 -5.96 1.37 -0.93
N GLN A 40 -4.75 1.40 -1.48
CA GLN A 40 -4.03 0.20 -1.93
C GLN A 40 -3.63 -0.71 -0.76
N TYR A 41 -3.14 -0.12 0.33
CA TYR A 41 -2.81 -0.84 1.56
C TYR A 41 -4.04 -1.52 2.17
N ASP A 42 -5.14 -0.77 2.32
CA ASP A 42 -6.37 -1.28 2.91
C ASP A 42 -6.98 -2.37 2.02
N PHE A 43 -6.92 -2.24 0.69
CA PHE A 43 -7.31 -3.32 -0.24
C PHE A 43 -6.55 -4.62 0.04
N LEU A 44 -5.23 -4.57 0.17
CA LEU A 44 -4.40 -5.74 0.42
C LEU A 44 -4.69 -6.41 1.78
N VAL A 45 -5.02 -5.60 2.80
CA VAL A 45 -5.30 -6.10 4.15
C VAL A 45 -6.74 -6.60 4.28
N GLU A 46 -7.72 -5.78 3.90
CA GLU A 46 -9.15 -6.08 4.04
C GLU A 46 -9.61 -7.14 3.04
N GLY A 47 -8.95 -7.24 1.87
CA GLY A 47 -9.12 -8.33 0.92
C GLY A 47 -8.56 -9.68 1.40
N GLY A 48 -7.87 -9.70 2.55
CA GLY A 48 -7.30 -10.92 3.14
C GLY A 48 -6.09 -11.47 2.38
N HIS A 49 -5.49 -10.68 1.48
CA HIS A 49 -4.29 -11.07 0.74
C HIS A 49 -3.08 -11.10 1.66
N PHE A 50 -2.97 -10.12 2.57
CA PHE A 50 -1.87 -10.00 3.51
C PHE A 50 -2.33 -9.46 4.87
N THR A 51 -1.59 -9.82 5.92
CA THR A 51 -1.69 -9.12 7.20
C THR A 51 -0.90 -7.82 7.17
N ALA A 52 -1.27 -6.86 8.03
CA ALA A 52 -0.51 -5.63 8.19
C ALA A 52 0.98 -5.87 8.51
N ALA A 53 1.27 -6.88 9.35
CA ALA A 53 2.65 -7.24 9.69
C ALA A 53 3.45 -7.75 8.48
N GLN A 54 2.83 -8.54 7.60
CA GLN A 54 3.49 -9.00 6.37
C GLN A 54 3.79 -7.85 5.41
N LEU A 55 2.88 -6.88 5.27
CA LEU A 55 3.14 -5.70 4.43
C LEU A 55 4.30 -4.85 4.96
N ILE A 56 4.42 -4.72 6.28
CA ILE A 56 5.57 -4.06 6.92
C ILE A 56 6.87 -4.82 6.65
N GLU A 57 6.85 -6.15 6.70
CA GLU A 57 8.01 -6.99 6.37
C GLU A 57 8.45 -6.80 4.91
N PHE A 58 7.52 -6.80 3.94
CA PHE A 58 7.85 -6.50 2.55
C PHE A 58 8.46 -5.10 2.38
N GLY A 59 7.97 -4.11 3.14
CA GLY A 59 8.59 -2.79 3.19
C GLY A 59 10.04 -2.84 3.67
N HIS A 60 10.34 -3.61 4.71
CA HIS A 60 11.73 -3.80 5.19
C HIS A 60 12.61 -4.55 4.19
N ASP A 61 12.09 -5.57 3.51
CA ASP A 61 12.82 -6.31 2.48
C ASP A 61 13.17 -5.40 1.30
N THR A 62 12.22 -4.57 0.86
CA THR A 62 12.39 -3.57 -0.20
C THR A 62 13.44 -2.52 0.19
N VAL A 63 13.43 -2.05 1.44
CA VAL A 63 14.47 -1.16 1.97
C VAL A 63 15.85 -1.81 1.89
N LYS A 64 15.96 -3.09 2.26
CA LYS A 64 17.22 -3.83 2.23
C LYS A 64 17.74 -4.03 0.81
N GLU A 65 16.85 -4.30 -0.14
CA GLU A 65 17.20 -4.53 -1.54
C GLU A 65 17.62 -3.24 -2.24
N PHE A 66 16.83 -2.16 -2.10
CA PHE A 66 17.00 -0.93 -2.88
C PHE A 66 17.61 0.23 -2.09
N SER A 67 17.94 0.03 -0.81
CA SER A 67 18.51 1.06 0.08
C SER A 67 17.65 2.32 0.21
N LEU A 68 16.33 2.16 0.27
CA LEU A 68 15.35 3.24 0.37
C LEU A 68 15.01 3.60 1.83
N PRO A 69 14.52 4.82 2.12
CA PRO A 69 13.79 5.09 3.36
C PRO A 69 12.58 4.17 3.51
N PHE A 70 12.24 3.79 4.74
CA PHE A 70 11.15 2.82 5.01
C PHE A 70 9.80 3.21 4.40
N THR A 71 9.41 4.48 4.49
CA THR A 71 8.14 4.95 3.92
C THR A 71 8.07 4.78 2.40
N LEU A 72 9.20 4.89 1.69
CA LEU A 72 9.29 4.66 0.25
C LEU A 72 9.35 3.17 -0.08
N GLY A 73 10.12 2.38 0.69
CA GLY A 73 10.17 0.93 0.51
C GLY A 73 8.80 0.26 0.74
N LEU A 74 8.05 0.72 1.76
CA LEU A 74 6.69 0.25 2.00
C LEU A 74 5.73 0.66 0.88
N GLN A 75 5.84 1.89 0.37
CA GLN A 75 5.02 2.35 -0.75
C GLN A 75 5.27 1.52 -2.02
N ASP A 76 6.53 1.23 -2.33
CA ASP A 76 6.91 0.42 -3.48
C ASP A 76 6.38 -1.02 -3.36
N ALA A 77 6.55 -1.66 -2.21
CA ALA A 77 6.01 -3.00 -1.95
C ALA A 77 4.48 -3.06 -2.11
N VAL A 78 3.77 -2.10 -1.49
CA VAL A 78 2.30 -2.04 -1.57
C VAL A 78 1.83 -1.81 -2.99
N ALA A 79 2.50 -0.94 -3.77
CA ALA A 79 2.14 -0.68 -5.15
C ALA A 79 2.32 -1.92 -6.04
N HIS A 80 3.46 -2.61 -5.93
CA HIS A 80 3.72 -3.83 -6.69
C HIS A 80 2.71 -4.94 -6.37
N LEU A 81 2.43 -5.17 -5.09
CA LEU A 81 1.44 -6.16 -4.66
C LEU A 81 0.04 -5.78 -5.14
N PHE A 82 -0.39 -4.53 -4.95
CA PHE A 82 -1.70 -4.07 -5.40
C PHE A 82 -1.93 -4.32 -6.90
N ILE A 83 -0.94 -4.01 -7.74
CA ILE A 83 -1.04 -4.26 -9.19
C ILE A 83 -1.18 -5.76 -9.47
N ALA A 84 -0.32 -6.59 -8.88
CA ALA A 84 -0.37 -8.04 -9.09
C ALA A 84 -1.74 -8.65 -8.72
N PHE A 85 -2.34 -8.22 -7.61
CA PHE A 85 -3.64 -8.75 -7.18
C PHE A 85 -4.83 -8.10 -7.90
N SER A 86 -4.71 -6.84 -8.35
CA SER A 86 -5.76 -6.20 -9.16
C SER A 86 -5.89 -6.85 -10.54
N GLU A 87 -4.76 -7.22 -11.15
CA GLU A 87 -4.74 -7.92 -12.44
C GLU A 87 -5.31 -9.34 -12.33
N ASP A 88 -5.03 -10.03 -11.23
CA ASP A 88 -5.58 -11.36 -10.95
C ASP A 88 -7.11 -11.32 -10.73
N GLU A 89 -7.66 -10.32 -10.05
CA GLU A 89 -9.11 -10.18 -9.87
C GLU A 89 -9.84 -9.87 -11.19
N GLU A 90 -9.30 -8.96 -12.02
CA GLU A 90 -9.88 -8.68 -13.34
C GLU A 90 -9.90 -9.91 -14.28
N SER A 91 -8.99 -10.87 -14.07
CA SER A 91 -8.95 -12.13 -14.83
C SER A 91 -9.99 -13.17 -14.38
N ARG A 92 -10.47 -13.08 -13.14
CA ARG A 92 -11.47 -14.01 -12.57
C ARG A 92 -12.91 -13.61 -12.87
N ASP A 93 -13.13 -12.32 -13.15
CA ASP A 93 -14.43 -11.73 -13.48
C ASP A 93 -14.73 -11.70 -14.99
N GLN A 94 -13.87 -12.32 -15.82
CA GLN A 94 -14.03 -12.50 -17.28
C GLN A 94 -14.30 -13.96 -17.65
#